data_AF-A0A3C1KRM9-F1
#
_entry.id   AF-A0A3C1KRM9-F1
#
_cell.length_a   1.000
_cell.length_b   1.000
_cell.length_c   1.000
_cell.angle_alpha   90.00
_cell.angle_beta   90.00
_cell.angle_gamma   90.00
#
_symmetry.space_group_name_H-M   'P 1'
#
loop_
_entity.id
_entity.type
_entity.pdbx_description
1 polymer ?
#
loop_
_entity_poly.entity_id
_entity_poly.type
_entity_poly.pdbx_seq_one_letter_code
_entity_poly.pdbx_strand_id
1 'polypeptide(L)'
;SAVEAIINVRTAQGAIAWAISLLAVPYLAVPCYLVFGRTKFDGYLEQRNAVEQETRELLQQTRAEVSKHLVFSSPAEPVYNALFNLTGIPAAGGNAVELLVDGQQTFDSILRGLESAQHHILLESYIIRDDNLGRRIGRVLSDKARAGVSVHLLYDEIGSRNFHRT
;
A
#
# COMPACT_ATOMS: atom_id res chain seq x y z
N SER A 1 4.20 -20.18 -20.18
CA SER A 1 5.48 -20.94 -20.30
C SER A 1 5.97 -21.36 -18.91
N ALA A 2 6.84 -22.37 -18.74
CA ALA A 2 7.35 -22.79 -17.41
C ALA A 2 8.00 -21.64 -16.61
N VAL A 3 8.59 -20.66 -17.32
CA VAL A 3 9.15 -19.43 -16.76
C VAL A 3 8.07 -18.55 -16.09
N GLU A 4 6.87 -18.49 -16.66
CA GLU A 4 5.75 -17.70 -16.19
C GLU A 4 5.11 -18.29 -14.90
N ALA A 5 5.17 -19.62 -14.74
CA ALA A 5 4.71 -20.30 -13.54
C ALA A 5 5.68 -20.09 -12.36
N ILE A 6 6.98 -19.98 -12.61
CA ILE A 6 7.99 -19.73 -11.56
C ILE A 6 7.89 -18.29 -11.04
N ILE A 7 7.60 -17.32 -11.92
CA ILE A 7 7.53 -15.89 -11.57
C ILE A 7 6.25 -15.53 -10.82
N ASN A 8 5.13 -16.21 -11.10
CA ASN A 8 3.81 -15.83 -10.58
C ASN A 8 3.33 -16.62 -9.37
N VAL A 9 4.02 -17.69 -8.95
CA VAL A 9 3.59 -18.48 -7.78
C VAL A 9 4.12 -17.86 -6.49
N ARG A 10 3.19 -17.47 -5.62
CA ARG A 10 3.42 -16.75 -4.35
C ARG A 10 4.30 -17.45 -3.32
N THR A 11 4.61 -18.73 -3.49
CA THR A 11 5.46 -19.50 -2.57
C THR A 11 6.45 -20.37 -3.36
N ALA A 12 7.72 -20.40 -2.94
CA ALA A 12 8.77 -21.18 -3.59
C ALA A 12 8.40 -22.69 -3.71
N GLN A 13 7.69 -23.22 -2.72
CA GLN A 13 7.23 -24.62 -2.70
C GLN A 13 6.18 -24.91 -3.78
N GLY A 14 5.21 -24.02 -3.98
CA GLY A 14 4.20 -24.17 -5.04
C GLY A 14 4.79 -24.03 -6.44
N ALA A 15 5.76 -23.13 -6.61
CA ALA A 15 6.44 -22.90 -7.89
C ALA A 15 7.22 -24.16 -8.33
N ILE A 16 7.95 -24.77 -7.41
CA ILE A 16 8.72 -26.00 -7.66
C ILE A 16 7.78 -27.17 -7.96
N ALA A 17 6.68 -27.32 -7.22
CA ALA A 17 5.71 -28.39 -7.46
C ALA A 17 5.10 -28.33 -8.86
N TRP A 18 4.73 -27.13 -9.34
CA TRP A 18 4.25 -26.94 -10.72
C TRP A 18 5.35 -27.16 -11.75
N ALA A 19 6.57 -26.69 -11.51
CA ALA A 19 7.70 -26.89 -12.43
C ALA A 19 8.01 -28.38 -12.64
N ILE A 20 8.10 -29.15 -11.55
CA ILE A 20 8.35 -30.60 -11.61
C ILE A 20 7.19 -31.33 -12.29
N SER A 21 5.94 -30.98 -11.97
CA SER A 21 4.75 -31.62 -12.56
C SER A 21 4.64 -31.39 -14.06
N LEU A 22 4.94 -30.16 -14.52
CA LEU A 22 4.94 -29.79 -15.94
C LEU A 22 6.06 -30.50 -16.72
N LEU A 23 7.19 -30.81 -16.07
CA LEU A 23 8.29 -31.58 -16.67
C LEU A 23 8.00 -33.09 -16.70
N ALA A 24 7.47 -33.63 -15.61
CA ALA A 24 7.29 -35.07 -15.44
C ALA A 24 6.04 -35.61 -16.16
N VAL A 25 4.93 -34.87 -16.14
CA VAL A 25 3.64 -35.33 -16.67
C VAL A 25 2.93 -34.20 -17.43
N PRO A 26 3.50 -33.73 -18.56
CA PRO A 26 3.01 -32.52 -19.25
C PRO A 26 1.56 -32.62 -19.71
N TYR A 27 1.12 -33.78 -20.19
CA TYR A 27 -0.25 -33.97 -20.71
C TYR A 27 -1.34 -33.88 -19.63
N LEU A 28 -1.01 -34.14 -18.36
CA LEU A 28 -1.94 -34.01 -17.23
C LEU A 28 -1.74 -32.67 -16.51
N ALA A 29 -0.49 -32.28 -16.31
CA ALA A 29 -0.13 -31.08 -15.58
C ALA A 29 -0.53 -29.79 -16.32
N VAL A 30 -0.50 -29.76 -17.66
CA VAL A 30 -0.92 -28.57 -18.42
C VAL A 30 -2.42 -28.29 -18.25
N PRO A 31 -3.36 -29.23 -18.47
CA PRO A 31 -4.77 -29.00 -18.18
C PRO A 31 -5.02 -28.62 -16.71
N CYS A 32 -4.38 -29.30 -15.76
CA CYS A 32 -4.51 -28.98 -14.33
C CYS A 32 -3.97 -27.57 -14.01
N TYR A 33 -2.87 -27.15 -14.62
CA TYR A 33 -2.31 -25.81 -14.45
C TYR A 33 -3.23 -24.73 -15.01
N LEU A 34 -3.86 -24.99 -16.16
CA LEU A 34 -4.80 -24.04 -16.77
C LEU A 34 -6.07 -23.85 -15.93
N VAL A 35 -6.52 -24.88 -15.21
CA VAL A 35 -7.72 -24.82 -14.33
C VAL A 35 -7.40 -24.31 -12.92
N PHE A 36 -6.29 -24.75 -12.33
CA PHE A 36 -5.96 -24.51 -10.91
C PHE A 36 -4.72 -23.63 -10.68
N GLY A 37 -3.76 -23.63 -11.62
CA GLY A 37 -2.51 -22.89 -11.51
C GLY A 37 -2.64 -21.42 -11.89
N ARG A 38 -3.53 -21.11 -12.84
CA ARG A 38 -4.01 -19.74 -13.09
C ARG A 38 -4.96 -19.32 -11.97
N THR A 39 -4.39 -18.94 -10.84
CA THR A 39 -5.16 -18.14 -9.87
C THR A 39 -5.63 -16.88 -10.60
N LYS A 40 -6.92 -16.53 -10.48
CA LYS A 40 -7.57 -15.36 -11.09
C LYS A 40 -6.99 -14.04 -10.54
N PHE A 41 -5.71 -13.79 -10.79
CA PHE A 41 -4.94 -12.64 -10.31
C PHE A 41 -4.64 -11.62 -11.42
N ASP A 42 -5.08 -11.86 -12.65
CA ASP A 42 -4.92 -10.91 -13.77
C ASP A 42 -5.58 -9.56 -13.46
N GLY A 43 -6.78 -9.55 -12.85
CA GLY A 43 -7.47 -8.31 -12.49
C GLY A 43 -6.74 -7.46 -11.44
N TYR A 44 -5.97 -8.09 -10.53
CA TYR A 44 -5.17 -7.37 -9.55
C TYR A 44 -3.91 -6.77 -10.19
N LEU A 45 -3.28 -7.48 -11.12
CA LEU A 45 -2.14 -6.96 -11.89
C LEU A 45 -2.57 -5.81 -12.80
N GLU A 46 -3.72 -5.90 -13.45
CA GLU A 46 -4.31 -4.81 -14.24
C GLU A 46 -4.66 -3.60 -13.36
N GLN A 47 -5.30 -3.80 -12.21
CA GLN A 47 -5.59 -2.71 -11.26
C GLN A 47 -4.31 -2.07 -10.73
N ARG A 48 -3.28 -2.86 -10.40
CA ARG A 48 -1.99 -2.33 -9.97
C ARG A 48 -1.32 -1.51 -11.05
N ASN A 49 -1.31 -1.99 -12.29
CA ASN A 49 -0.74 -1.25 -13.41
C ASN A 49 -1.49 0.06 -13.66
N ALA A 50 -2.82 0.05 -13.53
CA ALA A 50 -3.64 1.27 -13.63
C ALA A 50 -3.31 2.28 -12.52
N VAL A 51 -3.20 1.82 -11.26
CA VAL A 51 -2.80 2.67 -10.11
C VAL A 51 -1.38 3.19 -10.25
N GLU A 52 -0.44 2.35 -10.71
CA GLU A 52 0.94 2.77 -10.98
C GLU A 52 1.01 3.80 -12.10
N GLN A 53 0.18 3.65 -13.14
CA GLN A 53 0.10 4.61 -14.23
C GLN A 53 -0.52 5.94 -13.78
N GLU A 54 -1.62 5.91 -13.02
CA GLU A 54 -2.24 7.10 -12.43
C GLU A 54 -1.27 7.84 -11.50
N THR A 55 -0.55 7.10 -10.65
CA THR A 55 0.48 7.66 -9.76
C THR A 55 1.59 8.33 -10.56
N ARG A 56 2.05 7.70 -11.66
CA ARG A 56 3.07 8.30 -12.55
C ARG A 56 2.55 9.55 -13.24
N GLU A 57 1.31 9.56 -13.69
CA GLU A 57 0.68 10.73 -14.34
C GLU A 57 0.55 11.90 -13.35
N LEU A 58 0.09 11.64 -12.13
CA LEU A 58 0.04 12.64 -11.05
C LEU A 58 1.43 13.19 -10.72
N LEU A 59 2.42 12.30 -10.57
CA LEU A 59 3.81 12.73 -10.34
C LEU A 59 4.36 13.56 -11.50
N GLN A 60 3.98 13.28 -12.75
CA GLN A 60 4.35 14.09 -13.91
C GLN A 60 3.67 15.46 -13.90
N GLN A 61 2.38 15.52 -13.55
CA GLN A 61 1.63 16.77 -13.45
C GLN A 61 2.13 17.67 -12.33
N THR A 62 2.49 17.10 -11.17
CA THR A 62 3.04 17.83 -10.02
C THR A 62 4.57 17.95 -10.08
N ARG A 63 5.21 17.40 -11.13
CA ARG A 63 6.67 17.30 -11.24
C ARG A 63 7.37 18.64 -11.12
N ALA A 64 6.82 19.70 -11.70
CA ALA A 64 7.49 21.02 -11.68
C ALA A 64 7.69 21.55 -10.25
N GLU A 65 6.74 21.33 -9.35
CA GLU A 65 6.84 21.76 -7.95
C GLU A 65 7.59 20.76 -7.07
N VAL A 66 7.35 19.46 -7.29
CA VAL A 66 7.98 18.40 -6.48
C VAL A 66 9.45 18.21 -6.87
N SER A 67 9.82 18.39 -8.15
CA SER A 67 11.19 18.17 -8.66
C SER A 67 12.26 18.97 -7.95
N LYS A 68 11.92 20.15 -7.41
CA LYS A 68 12.83 20.99 -6.62
C LYS A 68 13.29 20.29 -5.33
N HIS A 69 12.47 19.38 -4.83
CA HIS A 69 12.70 18.63 -3.60
C HIS A 69 13.07 17.17 -3.88
N LEU A 70 13.04 16.70 -5.13
CA LEU A 70 13.39 15.31 -5.44
C LEU A 70 14.90 15.09 -5.30
N VAL A 71 15.26 14.06 -4.54
CA VAL A 71 16.62 13.54 -4.47
C VAL A 71 16.78 12.58 -5.64
N PHE A 72 17.38 13.09 -6.72
CA PHE A 72 17.63 12.28 -7.90
C PHE A 72 18.75 11.27 -7.65
N SER A 73 18.60 10.10 -8.27
CA SER A 73 19.57 9.03 -8.27
C SER A 73 20.97 9.51 -8.63
N SER A 74 21.89 9.44 -7.66
CA SER A 74 23.31 9.68 -7.85
C SER A 74 24.06 8.36 -7.70
N PRO A 75 25.11 8.09 -8.51
CA PRO A 75 25.99 6.94 -8.31
C PRO A 75 26.64 6.91 -6.92
N ALA A 76 26.71 8.06 -6.24
CA ALA A 76 27.24 8.19 -4.89
C ALA A 76 26.28 7.67 -3.79
N GLU A 77 25.02 7.40 -4.13
CA GLU A 77 23.94 7.15 -3.17
C GLU A 77 23.18 5.85 -3.49
N PRO A 78 23.84 4.67 -3.36
CA PRO A 78 23.29 3.40 -3.81
C PRO A 78 22.00 2.98 -3.11
N VAL A 79 21.79 3.41 -1.86
CA VAL A 79 20.58 3.10 -1.08
C VAL A 79 19.35 3.78 -1.68
N TYR A 80 19.44 5.07 -2.03
CA TYR A 80 18.32 5.79 -2.65
C TYR A 80 17.98 5.23 -4.02
N ASN A 81 18.98 4.78 -4.78
CA ASN A 81 18.76 4.11 -6.06
C ASN A 81 18.07 2.76 -5.88
N ALA A 82 18.48 1.97 -4.89
CA ALA A 82 17.84 0.70 -4.58
C ALA A 82 16.38 0.89 -4.15
N LEU A 83 16.11 1.87 -3.28
CA LEU A 83 14.75 2.21 -2.85
C LEU A 83 13.89 2.66 -4.04
N PHE A 84 14.41 3.55 -4.90
CA PHE A 84 13.71 3.98 -6.10
C PHE A 84 13.38 2.81 -7.04
N ASN A 85 14.32 1.89 -7.26
CA ASN A 85 14.10 0.72 -8.11
C ASN A 85 13.07 -0.26 -7.51
N LEU A 86 12.91 -0.29 -6.18
CA LEU A 86 11.94 -1.14 -5.49
C LEU A 86 10.53 -0.51 -5.46
N THR A 87 10.44 0.80 -5.26
CA THR A 87 9.16 1.50 -5.03
C THR A 87 8.61 2.17 -6.29
N GLY A 88 9.47 2.49 -7.27
CA GLY A 88 9.13 3.33 -8.42
C GLY A 88 8.92 4.81 -8.07
N ILE A 89 9.17 5.22 -6.81
CA ILE A 89 8.90 6.58 -6.30
C ILE A 89 10.24 7.19 -5.83
N PRO A 90 10.64 8.36 -6.36
CA PRO A 90 11.89 9.01 -5.97
C PRO A 90 11.82 9.52 -4.54
N ALA A 91 12.96 9.54 -3.84
CA ALA A 91 13.04 10.16 -2.53
C ALA A 91 12.86 11.68 -2.64
N ALA A 92 12.30 12.28 -1.60
CA ALA A 92 12.19 13.72 -1.45
C ALA A 92 13.08 14.20 -0.30
N GLY A 93 13.69 15.37 -0.44
CA GLY A 93 14.47 16.08 0.56
C GLY A 93 13.67 17.22 1.19
N GLY A 94 14.25 17.86 2.22
CA GLY A 94 13.60 18.96 2.94
C GLY A 94 12.52 18.50 3.94
N ASN A 95 12.45 17.21 4.26
CA ASN A 95 11.50 16.68 5.23
C ASN A 95 11.93 17.00 6.67
N ALA A 96 10.97 17.37 7.50
CA ALA A 96 11.11 17.33 8.95
C ALA A 96 10.64 15.95 9.43
N VAL A 97 11.50 15.22 10.13
CA VAL A 97 11.20 13.86 10.61
C VAL A 97 11.38 13.82 12.12
N GLU A 98 10.40 13.23 12.81
CA GLU A 98 10.42 13.01 14.25
C GLU A 98 10.29 11.51 14.53
N LEU A 99 11.15 10.98 15.40
CA LEU A 99 11.06 9.58 15.85
C LEU A 99 10.11 9.49 17.04
N LEU A 100 9.01 8.74 16.86
CA LEU A 100 8.05 8.42 17.91
C LEU A 100 8.33 7.00 18.41
N VAL A 101 8.66 6.86 19.69
CA VAL A 101 9.22 5.61 20.24
C VAL A 101 8.13 4.65 20.72
N ASP A 102 6.94 5.16 21.04
CA ASP A 102 5.85 4.37 21.58
C ASP A 102 4.47 4.73 21.00
N GLY A 103 3.47 3.94 21.38
CA GLY A 103 2.09 4.15 20.94
C GLY A 103 1.49 5.45 21.45
N GLN A 104 1.84 5.91 22.66
CA GLN A 104 1.28 7.13 23.23
C GLN A 104 1.73 8.35 22.41
N GLN A 105 3.03 8.48 22.16
CA GLN A 105 3.62 9.53 21.31
C GLN A 105 3.03 9.48 19.89
N THR A 106 2.89 8.27 19.34
CA THR A 106 2.34 8.05 17.99
C THR A 106 0.89 8.53 17.91
N PHE A 107 0.01 8.07 18.81
CA PHE A 107 -1.41 8.41 18.75
C PHE A 107 -1.69 9.86 19.15
N ASP A 108 -0.90 10.44 20.05
CA ASP A 108 -1.01 11.87 20.36
C ASP A 108 -0.60 12.73 19.14
N SER A 109 0.44 12.33 18.42
CA SER A 109 0.84 13.00 17.17
C SER A 109 -0.24 12.89 16.08
N ILE A 110 -0.78 11.69 15.88
CA ILE A 110 -1.87 11.45 14.93
C ILE A 110 -3.08 12.32 15.28
N LEU A 111 -3.51 12.33 16.55
CA LEU A 111 -4.68 13.11 16.98
C LEU A 111 -4.47 14.62 16.76
N ARG A 112 -3.29 15.16 17.06
CA ARG A 112 -2.97 16.56 16.75
C ARG A 112 -3.06 16.86 15.25
N GLY A 113 -2.60 15.93 14.41
CA GLY A 113 -2.74 16.03 12.95
C GLY A 113 -4.21 16.05 12.51
N LEU A 114 -5.03 15.14 13.05
CA LEU A 114 -6.46 15.07 12.75
C LEU A 114 -7.21 16.33 13.22
N GLU A 115 -6.90 16.82 14.43
CA GLU A 115 -7.51 18.02 15.03
C GLU A 115 -7.10 19.32 14.29
N SER A 116 -5.93 19.36 13.65
CA SER A 116 -5.46 20.55 12.92
C SER A 116 -5.84 20.54 11.43
N ALA A 117 -6.30 19.41 10.88
CA ALA A 117 -6.66 19.29 9.46
C ALA A 117 -7.74 20.29 9.03
N GLN A 118 -7.55 20.91 7.87
CA GLN A 118 -8.41 21.98 7.34
C GLN A 118 -9.16 21.61 6.04
N HIS A 119 -8.61 20.71 5.23
CA HIS A 119 -9.17 20.39 3.91
C HIS A 119 -9.53 18.91 3.76
N HIS A 120 -8.58 18.03 4.07
CA HIS A 120 -8.75 16.59 3.89
C HIS A 120 -8.15 15.82 5.05
N ILE A 121 -8.76 14.68 5.38
CA ILE A 121 -8.20 13.64 6.23
C ILE A 121 -8.26 12.33 5.45
N LEU A 122 -7.10 11.73 5.22
CA LEU A 122 -6.95 10.39 4.66
C LEU A 122 -6.35 9.51 5.75
N LEU A 123 -7.16 8.61 6.32
CA LEU A 123 -6.73 7.70 7.38
C LEU A 123 -6.89 6.26 6.91
N GLU A 124 -5.79 5.53 6.90
CA GLU A 124 -5.76 4.09 6.65
C GLU A 124 -5.25 3.38 7.91
N SER A 125 -5.97 2.34 8.35
CA SER A 125 -5.56 1.54 9.51
C SER A 125 -5.93 0.07 9.34
N TYR A 126 -5.00 -0.81 9.70
CA TYR A 126 -5.25 -2.25 9.69
C TYR A 126 -6.28 -2.69 10.75
N ILE A 127 -6.26 -2.06 11.94
CA ILE A 127 -7.17 -2.42 13.03
C ILE A 127 -7.77 -1.15 13.62
N ILE A 128 -9.10 -1.12 13.70
CA ILE A 128 -9.85 -0.14 14.50
C ILE A 128 -10.68 -0.93 15.51
N ARG A 129 -10.57 -0.54 16.78
CA ARG A 129 -11.32 -1.13 17.89
C ARG A 129 -12.24 -0.10 18.50
N ASP A 130 -13.39 -0.54 19.00
CA ASP A 130 -14.25 0.29 19.85
C ASP A 130 -13.70 0.37 21.29
N ASP A 131 -12.52 0.95 21.43
CA ASP A 131 -11.89 1.28 22.71
C ASP A 131 -11.84 2.80 22.91
N ASN A 132 -11.20 3.27 24.00
CA ASN A 132 -11.12 4.70 24.30
C ASN A 132 -10.47 5.48 23.15
N LEU A 133 -9.39 4.92 22.59
CA LEU A 133 -8.64 5.53 21.51
C LEU A 133 -9.46 5.56 20.21
N GLY A 134 -10.04 4.42 19.81
CA GLY A 134 -10.87 4.34 18.61
C GLY A 134 -12.08 5.28 18.67
N ARG A 135 -12.76 5.38 19.82
CA ARG A 135 -13.85 6.35 20.02
C ARG A 135 -13.37 7.80 19.96
N ARG A 136 -12.18 8.11 20.51
CA ARG A 136 -11.61 9.46 20.45
C ARG A 136 -11.29 9.85 19.01
N ILE A 137 -10.64 8.97 18.24
CA ILE A 137 -10.38 9.18 16.80
C ILE A 137 -11.70 9.35 16.05
N GLY A 138 -12.67 8.46 16.26
CA GLY A 138 -13.98 8.52 15.60
C GLY A 138 -14.73 9.84 15.85
N ARG A 139 -14.66 10.39 17.07
CA ARG A 139 -15.22 11.72 17.38
C ARG A 139 -14.52 12.82 16.60
N VAL A 140 -13.18 12.87 16.61
CA VAL A 140 -12.42 13.90 15.89
C VAL A 140 -12.74 13.86 14.39
N LEU A 141 -12.77 12.65 13.80
CA LEU A 141 -13.13 12.46 12.39
C LEU A 141 -14.56 12.96 12.11
N SER A 142 -15.52 12.62 12.97
CA SER A 142 -16.91 13.05 12.83
C SER A 142 -17.06 14.58 12.94
N ASP A 143 -16.37 15.19 13.90
CA ASP A 143 -16.41 16.64 14.11
C ASP A 143 -15.76 17.39 12.95
N LYS A 144 -14.67 16.85 12.40
CA LYS A 144 -14.01 17.38 11.20
C LYS A 144 -14.89 17.27 9.96
N ALA A 145 -15.56 16.13 9.78
CA ALA A 145 -16.53 15.97 8.70
C ALA A 145 -17.68 16.97 8.82
N ARG A 146 -18.22 17.19 10.03
CA ARG A 146 -19.25 18.21 10.29
C ARG A 146 -18.75 19.63 10.05
N ALA A 147 -17.47 19.89 10.29
CA ALA A 147 -16.81 21.17 10.01
C ALA A 147 -16.48 21.38 8.51
N GLY A 148 -16.84 20.43 7.63
CA GLY A 148 -16.65 20.54 6.18
C GLY A 148 -15.31 20.03 5.67
N VAL A 149 -14.51 19.37 6.50
CA VAL A 149 -13.27 18.68 6.08
C VAL A 149 -13.65 17.37 5.39
N SER A 150 -13.07 17.08 4.22
CA SER A 150 -13.32 15.80 3.53
C SER A 150 -12.59 14.67 4.24
N VAL A 151 -13.35 13.77 4.89
CA VAL A 151 -12.81 12.65 5.66
C VAL A 151 -12.99 11.34 4.91
N HIS A 152 -11.87 10.65 4.66
CA HIS A 152 -11.84 9.34 4.03
C HIS A 152 -11.13 8.36 4.96
N LEU A 153 -11.85 7.32 5.40
CA LEU A 153 -11.35 6.28 6.28
C LEU A 153 -11.35 4.93 5.56
N LEU A 154 -10.18 4.30 5.48
CA LEU A 154 -9.98 2.95 4.96
C LEU A 154 -9.51 2.03 6.09
N TYR A 155 -10.17 0.88 6.26
CA TYR A 155 -9.82 -0.08 7.30
C TYR A 155 -10.11 -1.52 6.90
N ASP A 156 -9.40 -2.48 7.51
CA ASP A 156 -9.68 -3.91 7.34
C ASP A 156 -10.89 -4.33 8.19
N GLU A 157 -11.93 -4.84 7.52
CA GLU A 157 -13.16 -5.32 8.16
C GLU A 157 -12.92 -6.54 9.05
N ILE A 158 -11.99 -7.44 8.68
CA ILE A 158 -11.68 -8.65 9.46
C ILE A 158 -10.91 -8.26 10.73
N GLY A 159 -9.97 -7.32 10.61
CA GLY A 159 -9.23 -6.75 11.73
C GLY A 159 -10.09 -5.88 12.67
N SER A 160 -11.22 -5.37 12.18
CA SER A 160 -12.04 -4.36 12.85
C SER A 160 -13.48 -4.82 13.13
N ARG A 161 -13.71 -6.12 13.32
CA ARG A 161 -15.06 -6.71 13.48
C ARG A 161 -15.92 -6.09 14.59
N ASN A 162 -15.30 -5.49 15.60
CA ASN A 162 -15.98 -4.84 16.72
C ASN A 162 -16.17 -3.31 16.52
N PHE A 163 -15.85 -2.78 15.34
CA PHE A 163 -16.03 -1.36 15.03
C PHE A 163 -17.37 -1.14 14.33
N HIS A 164 -18.32 -0.50 15.03
CA HIS A 164 -19.63 -0.17 14.48
C HIS A 164 -19.59 1.16 13.73
N ARG A 165 -19.99 1.17 12.46
CA ARG A 165 -20.19 2.39 11.66
C ARG A 165 -21.31 3.20 12.31
N THR A 166 -20.98 4.35 12.91
CA THR A 166 -21.95 5.31 13.44
C THR A 166 -21.76 6.65 12.76
#